data_AF-A0A843IY97-F1
#
_entry.id   AF-A0A843IY97-F1
#
_cell.length_a   1.000
_cell.length_b   1.000
_cell.length_c   1.000
_cell.angle_alpha   90.00
_cell.angle_beta   90.00
_cell.angle_gamma   90.00
#
_symmetry.space_group_name_H-M   'P 1'
#
loop_
_entity.id
_entity.type
_entity.pdbx_description
1 polymer ?
#
loop_
_entity_poly.entity_id
_entity_poly.type
_entity_poly.pdbx_seq_one_letter_code
_entity_poly.pdbx_strand_id
1 'polypeptide(L)' 'MALDEKTCNIIIGVLGVITLGVGVVVGYLFHKGENETMFIPLAIGFVLVWIAYIFVEMKGNIKAGKTVDKY' A
#
# COMPACT_ATOMS: atom_id res chain seq x y z
N MET A 1 -13.34 -14.77 -0.58
CA MET A 1 -14.26 -13.76 -1.14
C MET A 1 -13.65 -13.32 -2.46
N ALA A 2 -14.33 -13.45 -3.61
CA ALA A 2 -13.73 -13.01 -4.88
C ALA A 2 -13.61 -11.48 -4.83
N LEU A 3 -12.39 -10.95 -4.91
CA LEU A 3 -12.19 -9.50 -4.95
C LEU A 3 -12.66 -9.00 -6.32
N ASP A 4 -13.63 -8.08 -6.35
CA ASP A 4 -14.07 -7.40 -7.57
C ASP A 4 -13.14 -6.22 -7.91
N GLU A 5 -13.15 -5.77 -9.17
CA GLU A 5 -12.30 -4.66 -9.61
C GLU A 5 -12.54 -3.38 -8.79
N LYS A 6 -13.79 -3.17 -8.37
CA LYS A 6 -14.20 -2.02 -7.57
C LYS A 6 -13.56 -2.03 -6.18
N THR A 7 -13.53 -3.18 -5.50
CA THR A 7 -12.87 -3.35 -4.20
C THR A 7 -11.36 -3.18 -4.33
N CYS A 8 -10.72 -3.73 -5.39
CA CYS A 8 -9.30 -3.46 -5.66
C CYS A 8 -9.01 -1.96 -5.78
N ASN A 9 -9.82 -1.21 -6.54
CA ASN A 9 -9.63 0.24 -6.70
C ASN A 9 -9.75 1.00 -5.38
N ILE A 10 -10.73 0.64 -4.55
CA ILE A 10 -10.92 1.26 -3.23
C ILE A 10 -9.73 0.94 -2.34
N ILE A 11 -9.28 -0.32 -2.28
CA ILE A 11 -8.14 -0.74 -1.45
C ILE A 11 -6.85 -0.03 -1.88
N ILE A 12 -6.55 0.01 -3.18
CA ILE A 12 -5.37 0.74 -3.70
C ILE A 12 -5.45 2.22 -3.31
N GLY A 13 -6.62 2.84 -3.43
CA GLY A 13 -6.84 4.23 -3.03
C GLY A 13 -6.59 4.46 -1.54
N VAL A 14 -7.15 3.61 -0.69
CA VAL A 14 -6.96 3.67 0.78
C VAL A 14 -5.49 3.48 1.14
N LEU A 15 -4.82 2.47 0.57
CA LEU A 15 -3.40 2.23 0.80
C LEU A 15 -2.55 3.45 0.39
N GLY A 16 -2.87 4.08 -0.74
CA GLY A 16 -2.20 5.30 -1.19
C GLY A 16 -2.33 6.46 -0.18
N VAL A 17 -3.53 6.69 0.36
CA VAL A 17 -3.77 7.71 1.39
C VAL A 17 -2.97 7.42 2.67
N ILE A 18 -2.93 6.16 3.11
CA ILE A 18 -2.14 5.77 4.29
C ILE A 18 -0.64 5.97 4.02
N THR A 19 -0.14 5.59 2.85
CA THR A 19 1.27 5.81 2.46
C THR A 19 1.65 7.28 2.46
N LEU A 20 0.76 8.18 1.98
CA LEU A 20 0.98 9.63 2.09
C LEU A 20 1.08 10.09 3.55
N GLY A 21 0.19 9.60 4.43
CA GLY A 21 0.24 9.89 5.86
C GLY A 21 1.55 9.45 6.52
N VAL A 22 2.02 8.24 6.19
CA VAL A 22 3.33 7.74 6.63
C VAL A 22 4.45 8.66 6.14
N GLY A 23 4.43 9.08 4.88
CA GLY A 23 5.41 10.02 4.32
C GLY A 23 5.48 11.35 5.07
N VAL A 24 4.34 11.92 5.46
CA VAL A 24 4.29 13.15 6.28
C VAL A 24 4.92 12.94 7.65
N VAL A 25 4.61 11.82 8.31
CA VAL A 25 5.17 11.48 9.64
C VAL A 25 6.69 11.27 9.55
N VAL A 26 7.18 10.54 8.55
CA VAL A 26 8.62 10.35 8.31
C VAL A 26 9.30 11.69 8.06
N GLY A 27 8.73 12.55 7.21
CA GLY A 27 9.29 13.87 6.92
C GLY A 27 9.38 14.78 8.15
N TYR A 28 8.37 14.71 9.03
CA TYR A 28 8.39 15.43 10.30
C TYR A 28 9.50 14.92 11.24
N LEU A 29 9.64 13.60 11.39
CA LEU A 29 10.69 13.00 12.22
C LEU A 29 12.10 13.29 11.67
N PHE A 30 12.25 13.29 10.35
CA PHE A 30 13.49 13.69 9.69
C PHE A 30 13.88 15.13 10.01
N HIS A 31 12.93 16.06 9.96
CA HIS A 31 13.20 17.46 10.30
C HIS A 31 13.57 17.65 11.78
N LYS A 32 13.09 16.76 12.66
CA LYS A 32 13.48 16.74 14.08
C LYS A 32 14.83 16.08 14.37
N GLY A 33 15.44 15.42 13.39
CA GLY A 33 16.70 14.69 13.56
C GLY A 33 16.58 13.38 14.34
N GLU A 34 15.35 12.85 14.52
CA GLU A 34 15.09 11.59 15.23
C GLU A 34 15.26 10.38 14.30
N ASN A 35 16.50 10.12 13.88
CA ASN A 35 16.84 9.12 12.87
C ASN A 35 16.39 7.69 13.23
N GLU A 36 16.45 7.29 14.50
CA GLU A 36 16.04 5.94 14.92
C GLU A 36 14.51 5.77 14.87
N THR A 37 13.76 6.80 15.29
CA THR A 37 12.29 6.79 15.28
C THR A 37 11.72 6.77 13.86
N MET A 38 12.45 7.29 12.87
CA MET A 38 12.04 7.26 11.45
C MET A 38 12.02 5.85 10.84
N PHE A 39 12.80 4.91 11.36
CA PHE A 39 12.92 3.58 10.76
C PHE A 39 11.59 2.81 10.81
N ILE A 40 10.85 2.97 11.90
CA ILE A 40 9.55 2.31 12.11
C ILE A 40 8.52 2.73 11.04
N PRO A 41 8.21 4.03 10.86
CA PRO A 41 7.27 4.45 9.83
C PRO A 41 7.79 4.17 8.42
N LEU A 42 9.10 4.21 8.16
CA LEU A 42 9.66 3.79 6.87
C LEU A 42 9.39 2.29 6.57
N ALA A 43 9.61 1.42 7.55
CA ALA A 43 9.31 -0.01 7.41
C ALA A 43 7.81 -0.26 7.17
N ILE A 44 6.94 0.46 7.88
CA ILE A 44 5.48 0.40 7.65
C ILE A 44 5.14 0.87 6.23
N GLY A 45 5.74 1.97 5.78
CA GLY A 45 5.58 2.49 4.42
C GLY A 45 5.98 1.47 3.36
N PHE A 46 7.10 0.77 3.55
CA PHE A 46 7.55 -0.30 2.66
C PHE A 46 6.55 -1.44 2.56
N VAL A 47 6.05 -1.94 3.70
CA VAL A 47 5.04 -3.02 3.72
C VAL A 47 3.73 -2.59 3.05
N LEU A 48 3.28 -1.35 3.27
CA LEU A 48 2.07 -0.82 2.64
C LEU A 48 2.19 -0.76 1.11
N VAL A 49 3.33 -0.31 0.60
CA VAL A 49 3.59 -0.27 -0.85
C VAL A 49 3.65 -1.67 -1.44
N TRP A 50 4.28 -2.63 -0.74
CA TRP A 50 4.25 -4.04 -1.16
C TRP A 50 2.81 -4.53 -1.26
N ILE A 51 2.01 -4.37 -0.20
CA ILE A 51 0.61 -4.82 -0.21
C ILE A 51 -0.16 -4.15 -1.35
N ALA A 52 0.01 -2.84 -1.57
CA ALA A 52 -0.62 -2.12 -2.67
C ALA A 52 -0.24 -2.70 -4.03
N TYR A 53 1.02 -3.08 -4.22
CA TYR A 53 1.52 -3.72 -5.43
C TYR A 53 0.80 -5.06 -5.72
N ILE A 54 0.58 -5.90 -4.69
CA ILE A 54 -0.19 -7.15 -4.84
C ILE A 54 -1.60 -6.86 -5.35
N PHE A 55 -2.29 -5.87 -4.78
CA PHE A 55 -3.64 -5.50 -5.22
C PHE A 55 -3.66 -4.94 -6.64
N VAL A 56 -2.61 -4.22 -7.06
CA VAL A 56 -2.45 -3.75 -8.44
C VAL A 56 -2.29 -4.93 -9.41
N GLU A 57 -1.46 -5.92 -9.08
CA GLU A 57 -1.31 -7.13 -9.90
C GLU A 57 -2.61 -7.95 -9.96
N MET A 58 -3.29 -8.13 -8.83
CA MET A 58 -4.59 -8.80 -8.77
C MET A 58 -5.61 -8.09 -9.67
N LYS A 59 -5.68 -6.75 -9.62
CA LYS A 59 -6.51 -5.95 -10.54
C LYS A 59 -6.13 -6.19 -12.00
N GLY A 60 -4.84 -6.26 -12.31
CA GLY A 60 -4.34 -6.59 -13.65
C GLY A 60 -4.82 -7.95 -14.14
N ASN A 61 -4.75 -8.96 -13.28
CA ASN A 61 -5.21 -10.32 -13.59
C ASN A 61 -6.73 -10.41 -13.78
N ILE A 62 -7.52 -9.73 -12.93
CA ILE A 62 -8.98 -9.61 -13.06
C ILE A 62 -9.34 -8.97 -14.41
N LYS A 63 -8.69 -7.85 -14.77
CA LYS A 63 -8.91 -7.18 -16.07
C LYS A 63 -8.53 -8.03 -17.27
N ALA A 64 -7.52 -8.88 -17.13
CA ALA A 64 -7.06 -9.79 -18.18
C ALA A 64 -7.95 -11.04 -18.33
N GLY A 65 -9.03 -11.17 -17.54
CA GLY A 65 -9.93 -12.33 -17.58
C GLY A 65 -9.28 -13.62 -17.06
N LYS A 66 -8.14 -13.53 -16.38
CA LYS A 66 -7.53 -14.67 -15.69
C LYS A 66 -8.26 -14.89 -14.39
N THR A 67 -8.75 -16.12 -14.16
CA THR A 67 -9.26 -16.53 -12.85
C THR A 67 -8.15 -16.34 -11.84
N VAL A 68 -8.32 -15.35 -10.97
CA VAL A 68 -7.46 -15.17 -9.79
C VAL A 68 -7.84 -16.30 -8.85
N ASP A 69 -7.15 -17.43 -8.98
CA ASP A 69 -7.39 -18.56 -8.10
C ASP A 69 -7.08 -18.11 -6.67
N LYS A 70 -8.05 -18.36 -5.80
CA LYS A 70 -8.07 -17.91 -4.41
C LYS A 70 -6.84 -18.48 -3.69
N TYR A 71 -6.01 -17.61 -3.14
CA TYR A 71 -5.52 -17.85 -1.79
C TYR A 71 -6.54 -17.23 -0.82
#